data_AF-A0A5B8XSP5-F1
#
_entry.id   AF-A0A5B8XSP5-F1
#
_cell.length_a   1.000
_cell.length_b   1.000
_cell.length_c   1.000
_cell.angle_alpha   90.00
_cell.angle_beta   90.00
_cell.angle_gamma   90.00
#
_symmetry.space_group_name_H-M   'P 1'
#
loop_
_entity.id
_entity.type
_entity.pdbx_description
1 polymer ?
#
loop_
_entity_poly.entity_id
_entity_poly.type
_entity_poly.pdbx_seq_one_letter_code
_entity_poly.pdbx_strand_id
1 'polypeptide(L)'
;MKATYIAAAILASTFAFGCGEEPQLMNPGASPTNLAPNAGKTPNRTNDPNRDGSPANGGDNGSTPSPSPSAATGGQCEDGTTCGAGQACVSGTNLCTKAGAFRITLSWETALDLDLHVVTPRNEELYYRNRVSSDGGEFTQDGCIAGRCEQEQSPFGESVVWGDFATPGTYEIWAVNYNGGESVPFVIEVEFEGEREVFQGTVGGGRGEASSVHAFTIEGVAPENPNSDTACKQQLDQLGIPYRNWSYSTQSAGGSSCTVEEPITITGPINGVTYQYLDTSPGTMNMTCDMALALHRLGDVLKEKNINKVKHIGTFNCRNISGSSSLSQHSYGHAIDLWEFVGVDGTNYSLERDWQHNTSSPTTHKAQVLHYIGRQMHERRIFNIVLTPNFNSDHDNHFHVDLKAGSHYLRSTVDPEYFFDDLPYSEGCGHAHEDLDGTL
;
A
#
# COMPACT_ATOMS: atom_id res chain seq x y z
N MET A 1 46.97 28.37 37.11
CA MET A 1 45.58 28.05 37.54
C MET A 1 45.12 26.90 36.64
N LYS A 2 45.07 25.64 37.11
CA LYS A 2 43.86 24.91 37.62
C LYS A 2 42.66 25.10 36.68
N ALA A 3 41.93 24.11 36.19
CA ALA A 3 41.59 22.75 36.66
C ALA A 3 41.00 21.96 35.45
N THR A 4 41.39 20.70 35.21
CA THR A 4 40.75 19.44 35.67
C THR A 4 39.60 18.96 34.78
N TYR A 5 39.86 17.88 34.04
CA TYR A 5 38.88 17.02 33.36
C TYR A 5 38.14 16.15 34.40
N ILE A 6 36.82 16.02 34.27
CA ILE A 6 36.01 15.04 34.99
C ILE A 6 35.44 14.07 33.96
N ALA A 7 35.88 12.82 34.02
CA ALA A 7 35.25 11.67 33.36
C ALA A 7 34.09 11.18 34.24
N ALA A 8 32.89 11.06 33.66
CA ALA A 8 31.76 10.40 34.30
C ALA A 8 31.69 8.96 33.78
N ALA A 9 31.97 8.00 34.67
CA ALA A 9 31.67 6.59 34.46
C ALA A 9 30.18 6.37 34.73
N ILE A 10 29.43 5.91 33.72
CA ILE A 10 28.06 5.44 33.88
C ILE A 10 28.13 3.93 34.16
N LEU A 11 27.73 3.53 35.36
CA LEU A 11 27.52 2.13 35.71
C LEU A 11 26.32 1.58 34.91
N ALA A 12 26.56 0.52 34.13
CA ALA A 12 25.50 -0.30 33.56
C ALA A 12 24.94 -1.21 34.66
N SER A 13 23.72 -0.91 35.12
CA SER A 13 22.90 -1.84 35.89
C SER A 13 22.19 -2.80 34.94
N THR A 14 22.61 -4.06 34.93
CA THR A 14 21.95 -5.18 34.27
C THR A 14 20.64 -5.51 35.01
N PHE A 15 19.50 -5.24 34.37
CA PHE A 15 18.21 -5.81 34.79
C PHE A 15 17.95 -7.05 33.95
N ALA A 16 17.94 -8.22 34.60
CA ALA A 16 17.45 -9.45 34.01
C ALA A 16 15.91 -9.39 33.98
N PHE A 17 15.33 -9.29 32.78
CA PHE A 17 13.90 -9.48 32.57
C PHE A 17 13.62 -10.97 32.37
N GLY A 18 12.78 -11.56 33.22
CA GLY A 18 12.32 -12.93 33.09
C GLY A 18 11.32 -13.08 31.94
N CYS A 19 11.36 -14.24 31.28
CA CYS A 19 10.49 -14.61 30.16
C CYS A 19 9.01 -14.51 30.56
N GLY A 20 8.22 -13.78 29.77
CA GLY A 20 6.76 -13.75 29.90
C GLY A 20 6.16 -15.11 29.53
N GLU A 21 5.06 -15.47 30.19
CA GLU A 21 4.32 -16.71 29.92
C GLU A 21 3.77 -16.75 28.49
N GLU A 22 3.74 -17.96 27.90
CA GLU A 22 3.16 -18.27 26.60
C GLU A 22 1.80 -17.57 26.39
N PRO A 23 1.53 -16.96 25.22
CA PRO A 23 0.17 -16.54 24.89
C PRO A 23 -0.72 -17.78 24.87
N GLN A 24 -1.66 -17.85 25.80
CA GLN A 24 -2.71 -18.88 25.80
C GLN A 24 -3.43 -18.84 24.44
N LEU A 25 -3.26 -19.90 23.66
CA LEU A 25 -3.99 -20.18 22.43
C LEU A 25 -5.50 -20.05 22.72
N MET A 26 -6.15 -19.00 22.21
CA MET A 26 -7.59 -18.88 22.32
C MET A 26 -8.29 -19.72 21.23
N ASN A 27 -9.07 -20.67 21.72
CA ASN A 27 -9.94 -21.58 20.98
C ASN A 27 -11.04 -20.78 20.23
N PRO A 28 -11.19 -20.92 18.89
CA PRO A 28 -12.24 -20.23 18.15
C PRO A 28 -13.56 -21.00 18.33
N GLY A 29 -14.30 -20.71 19.40
CA GLY A 29 -15.52 -21.46 19.67
C GLY A 29 -16.35 -20.94 20.83
N ALA A 30 -17.03 -19.81 20.64
CA ALA A 30 -18.20 -19.47 21.46
C ALA A 30 -19.22 -18.68 20.62
N SER A 31 -20.09 -19.40 19.90
CA SER A 31 -21.42 -18.90 19.57
C SER A 31 -22.42 -19.61 20.49
N PRO A 32 -23.38 -18.89 21.11
CA PRO A 32 -24.34 -19.49 22.01
C PRO A 32 -25.33 -20.38 21.24
N THR A 33 -25.44 -21.62 21.72
CA THR A 33 -26.41 -22.62 21.32
C THR A 33 -27.82 -22.23 21.79
N ASN A 34 -28.80 -22.35 20.89
CA ASN A 34 -30.02 -23.15 21.06
C ASN A 34 -31.04 -22.79 19.98
N LEU A 35 -31.33 -23.71 19.06
CA LEU A 35 -32.69 -24.12 18.70
C LEU A 35 -32.59 -25.51 18.04
N ALA A 36 -33.38 -26.44 18.58
CA ALA A 36 -33.39 -27.87 18.29
C ALA A 36 -33.92 -28.20 16.86
N PRO A 37 -33.69 -29.44 16.35
CA PRO A 37 -33.91 -29.77 14.95
C PRO A 37 -35.36 -30.17 14.68
N ASN A 38 -35.85 -29.88 13.47
CA ASN A 38 -37.02 -30.59 12.96
C ASN A 38 -36.78 -31.08 11.53
N ALA A 39 -37.01 -32.38 11.37
CA ALA A 39 -36.86 -33.13 10.14
C ALA A 39 -37.91 -32.74 9.10
N GLY A 40 -37.55 -32.81 7.81
CA GLY A 40 -38.56 -32.67 6.75
C GLY A 40 -38.02 -32.61 5.34
N LYS A 41 -37.93 -33.79 4.70
CA LYS A 41 -38.20 -34.05 3.28
C LYS A 41 -37.46 -33.25 2.20
N THR A 42 -36.63 -34.00 1.46
CA THR A 42 -36.41 -33.79 0.01
C THR A 42 -37.73 -33.77 -0.77
N PRO A 43 -37.73 -33.12 -1.94
CA PRO A 43 -38.03 -33.94 -3.11
C PRO A 43 -37.07 -33.71 -4.28
N ASN A 44 -36.69 -34.87 -4.80
CA ASN A 44 -36.14 -35.17 -6.11
C ASN A 44 -36.97 -34.56 -7.25
N ARG A 45 -36.32 -33.95 -8.26
CA ARG A 45 -36.78 -34.01 -9.66
C ARG A 45 -35.61 -34.16 -10.62
N THR A 46 -35.63 -35.34 -11.21
CA THR A 46 -34.91 -35.87 -12.37
C THR A 46 -35.34 -35.25 -13.70
N ASN A 47 -34.50 -35.50 -14.72
CA ASN A 47 -34.76 -35.55 -16.18
C ASN A 47 -34.71 -34.20 -16.94
N ASP A 48 -34.05 -34.03 -18.09
CA ASP A 48 -33.33 -34.91 -19.05
C ASP A 48 -32.64 -33.97 -20.11
N PRO A 49 -32.20 -34.40 -21.32
CA PRO A 49 -30.80 -34.52 -21.74
C PRO A 49 -30.39 -33.54 -22.86
N ASN A 50 -29.09 -33.30 -23.05
CA ASN A 50 -28.55 -33.41 -24.41
C ASN A 50 -27.04 -33.64 -24.40
N ARG A 51 -26.66 -34.77 -25.00
CA ARG A 51 -25.30 -35.16 -25.38
C ARG A 51 -25.27 -35.14 -26.90
N ASP A 52 -24.32 -34.40 -27.45
CA ASP A 52 -23.61 -34.64 -28.72
C ASP A 52 -22.30 -33.82 -28.59
N GLY A 53 -21.09 -34.25 -28.92
CA GLY A 53 -20.68 -35.40 -29.73
C GLY A 53 -19.51 -35.06 -30.68
N SER A 54 -18.46 -34.35 -30.23
CA SER A 54 -17.08 -34.24 -30.82
C SER A 54 -16.89 -33.74 -32.28
N PRO A 55 -15.66 -33.45 -32.79
CA PRO A 55 -14.36 -33.15 -32.17
C PRO A 55 -13.66 -31.85 -32.68
N ALA A 56 -12.54 -31.53 -32.02
CA ALA A 56 -11.44 -30.61 -32.32
C ALA A 56 -11.32 -29.91 -33.70
N ASN A 57 -11.01 -28.61 -33.66
CA ASN A 57 -10.00 -28.03 -34.55
C ASN A 57 -9.24 -26.90 -33.84
N GLY A 58 -7.92 -26.88 -34.02
CA GLY A 58 -6.99 -26.00 -33.32
C GLY A 58 -7.00 -24.56 -33.85
N GLY A 59 -6.55 -23.66 -32.98
CA GLY A 59 -6.28 -22.26 -33.29
C GLY A 59 -5.48 -21.66 -32.14
N ASP A 60 -4.16 -21.63 -32.30
CA ASP A 60 -3.25 -20.80 -31.52
C ASP A 60 -3.76 -19.35 -31.51
N ASN A 61 -3.98 -18.81 -30.32
CA ASN A 61 -3.90 -17.38 -30.09
C ASN A 61 -3.04 -17.19 -28.84
N GLY A 62 -1.76 -16.91 -29.08
CA GLY A 62 -0.82 -16.52 -28.04
C GLY A 62 -1.27 -15.20 -27.42
N SER A 63 -1.94 -15.28 -26.28
CA SER A 63 -2.12 -14.15 -25.38
C SER A 63 -0.79 -13.91 -24.68
N THR A 64 -0.02 -12.95 -25.17
CA THR A 64 1.08 -12.36 -24.40
C THR A 64 0.54 -11.81 -23.09
N PRO A 65 1.09 -12.16 -21.92
CA PRO A 65 0.70 -11.51 -20.68
C PRO A 65 1.11 -10.04 -20.75
N SER A 66 0.15 -9.15 -20.46
CA SER A 66 0.41 -7.72 -20.27
C SER A 66 1.53 -7.53 -19.25
N PRO A 67 2.48 -6.61 -19.50
CA PRO A 67 3.53 -6.31 -18.53
C PRO A 67 2.89 -5.71 -17.27
N SER A 68 3.33 -6.19 -16.09
CA SER A 68 3.07 -5.58 -14.80
C SER A 68 3.46 -4.10 -14.80
N PRO A 69 2.80 -3.24 -14.01
CA PRO A 69 3.15 -1.82 -13.93
C PRO A 69 4.57 -1.71 -13.34
N SER A 70 5.52 -1.42 -14.21
CA SER A 70 6.88 -1.07 -13.81
C SER A 70 6.78 0.19 -12.97
N ALA A 71 7.41 0.18 -11.79
CA ALA A 71 7.73 1.38 -11.05
C ALA A 71 8.24 2.45 -12.03
N ALA A 72 7.59 3.62 -12.06
CA ALA A 72 7.94 4.72 -12.92
C ALA A 72 9.38 5.16 -12.64
N THR A 73 10.34 4.61 -13.38
CA THR A 73 11.67 5.19 -13.54
C THR A 73 11.44 6.52 -14.24
N GLY A 74 11.80 7.63 -13.57
CA GLY A 74 11.54 9.00 -14.05
C GLY A 74 11.76 9.10 -15.56
N GLY A 75 10.66 9.27 -16.29
CA GLY A 75 10.69 9.32 -17.75
C GLY A 75 11.66 10.40 -18.21
N GLN A 76 12.55 10.06 -19.13
CA GLN A 76 13.47 11.05 -19.73
C GLN A 76 12.65 12.08 -20.49
N CYS A 77 12.97 13.36 -20.32
CA CYS A 77 12.45 14.42 -21.17
C CYS A 77 13.04 14.30 -22.58
N GLU A 78 12.36 14.85 -23.59
CA GLU A 78 12.79 14.74 -25.00
C GLU A 78 14.16 15.36 -25.28
N ASP A 79 14.60 16.32 -24.46
CA ASP A 79 15.92 16.95 -24.55
C ASP A 79 17.03 16.19 -23.78
N GLY A 80 16.69 15.04 -23.19
CA GLY A 80 17.60 14.22 -22.39
C GLY A 80 17.74 14.68 -20.93
N THR A 81 16.98 15.69 -20.49
CA THR A 81 16.88 16.03 -19.07
C THR A 81 16.11 14.96 -18.28
N THR A 82 16.39 14.90 -16.98
CA THR A 82 15.76 13.95 -16.05
C THR A 82 15.17 14.71 -14.88
N CYS A 83 13.87 14.49 -14.62
CA CYS A 83 13.24 14.99 -13.42
C CYS A 83 13.79 14.31 -12.15
N GLY A 84 13.58 14.94 -11.00
CA GLY A 84 14.00 14.40 -9.70
C GLY A 84 13.30 13.10 -9.33
N ALA A 85 13.78 12.42 -8.29
CA ALA A 85 13.14 11.22 -7.77
C ALA A 85 11.67 11.49 -7.39
N GLY A 86 10.75 10.64 -7.88
CA GLY A 86 9.31 10.80 -7.66
C GLY A 86 8.63 11.83 -8.58
N GLN A 87 9.33 12.36 -9.57
CA GLN A 87 8.79 13.25 -10.59
C GLN A 87 8.81 12.60 -11.97
N ALA A 88 7.92 13.08 -12.84
CA ALA A 88 7.84 12.69 -14.23
C ALA A 88 7.81 13.94 -15.13
N CYS A 89 8.43 13.84 -16.30
CA CYS A 89 8.45 14.91 -17.28
C CYS A 89 7.11 14.99 -18.03
N VAL A 90 6.68 16.19 -18.40
CA VAL A 90 5.54 16.41 -19.29
C VAL A 90 6.05 16.42 -20.73
N SER A 91 5.45 15.61 -21.60
CA SER A 91 5.95 15.36 -22.95
C SER A 91 6.01 16.64 -23.77
N GLY A 92 7.10 16.79 -24.55
CA GLY A 92 7.34 17.99 -25.35
C GLY A 92 7.67 19.25 -24.55
N THR A 93 7.91 19.13 -23.24
CA THR A 93 8.30 20.25 -22.36
C THR A 93 9.45 19.85 -21.43
N ASN A 94 10.01 20.84 -20.72
CA ASN A 94 10.96 20.62 -19.63
C ASN A 94 10.31 20.77 -18.24
N LEU A 95 8.97 20.66 -18.18
CA LEU A 95 8.21 20.75 -16.95
C LEU A 95 8.22 19.40 -16.20
N CYS A 96 8.66 19.43 -14.94
CA CYS A 96 8.66 18.27 -14.05
C CYS A 96 7.52 18.36 -13.03
N THR A 97 6.64 17.36 -13.03
CA THR A 97 5.52 17.26 -12.07
C THR A 97 5.70 16.04 -11.16
N LYS A 98 4.88 15.90 -10.13
CA LYS A 98 4.79 14.65 -9.36
C LYS A 98 4.40 13.49 -10.30
N ALA A 99 5.02 12.32 -10.11
CA ALA A 99 4.66 11.10 -10.82
C ALA A 99 3.44 10.41 -10.17
N GLY A 100 2.65 9.69 -10.96
CA GLY A 100 1.52 8.89 -10.50
C GLY A 100 0.96 8.00 -11.62
N ALA A 101 0.05 7.10 -11.27
CA ALA A 101 -0.64 6.21 -12.22
C ALA A 101 -1.54 6.96 -13.22
N PHE A 102 -2.07 8.11 -12.79
CA PHE A 102 -2.83 9.02 -13.64
C PHE A 102 -2.41 10.46 -13.36
N ARG A 103 -2.16 11.24 -14.42
CA ARG A 103 -1.74 12.63 -14.33
C ARG A 103 -2.43 13.46 -15.41
N ILE A 104 -2.91 14.64 -15.01
CA ILE A 104 -3.39 15.68 -15.90
C ILE A 104 -2.55 16.93 -15.65
N THR A 105 -1.88 17.44 -16.69
CA THR A 105 -1.01 18.60 -16.60
C THR A 105 -1.38 19.65 -17.63
N LEU A 106 -1.69 20.86 -17.16
CA LEU A 106 -1.77 22.07 -17.97
C LEU A 106 -0.36 22.69 -18.08
N SER A 107 0.02 23.11 -19.27
CA SER A 107 1.28 23.84 -19.50
C SER A 107 1.11 24.98 -20.51
N TRP A 108 1.88 26.05 -20.30
CA TRP A 108 1.86 27.25 -21.16
C TRP A 108 3.17 28.03 -21.05
N GLU A 109 3.43 28.92 -22.01
CA GLU A 109 4.70 29.67 -22.07
C GLU A 109 4.58 31.15 -21.67
N THR A 110 3.39 31.73 -21.80
CA THR A 110 3.15 33.15 -21.50
C THR A 110 3.23 33.40 -20.00
N ALA A 111 3.84 34.52 -19.59
CA ALA A 111 3.94 34.90 -18.17
C ALA A 111 2.62 35.44 -17.60
N LEU A 112 1.55 34.65 -17.72
CA LEU A 112 0.22 34.87 -17.16
C LEU A 112 -0.17 33.66 -16.32
N ASP A 113 -1.14 33.87 -15.43
CA ASP A 113 -1.63 32.88 -14.49
C ASP A 113 -2.81 32.12 -15.11
N LEU A 114 -2.59 30.86 -15.45
CA LEU A 114 -3.64 29.96 -15.92
C LEU A 114 -3.95 28.94 -14.83
N ASP A 115 -5.23 28.77 -14.50
CA ASP A 115 -5.70 27.73 -13.60
C ASP A 115 -6.14 26.49 -14.42
N LEU A 116 -5.74 25.31 -13.96
CA LEU A 116 -6.23 24.00 -14.33
C LEU A 116 -7.44 23.66 -13.48
N HIS A 117 -8.49 23.25 -14.15
CA HIS A 117 -9.68 22.69 -13.53
C HIS A 117 -9.94 21.28 -14.05
N VAL A 118 -10.25 20.36 -13.15
CA VAL A 118 -10.58 18.97 -13.46
C VAL A 118 -11.82 18.56 -12.68
N VAL A 119 -12.90 18.19 -13.35
CA VAL A 119 -14.04 17.51 -12.71
C VAL A 119 -13.87 16.01 -12.85
N THR A 120 -13.90 15.29 -11.73
CA THR A 120 -13.80 13.83 -11.70
C THR A 120 -15.13 13.18 -12.11
N PRO A 121 -15.16 11.87 -12.42
CA PRO A 121 -16.39 11.12 -12.66
C PRO A 121 -17.41 11.18 -11.51
N ARG A 122 -16.98 11.64 -10.32
CA ARG A 122 -17.84 11.83 -9.14
C ARG A 122 -18.41 13.23 -9.02
N ASN A 123 -18.20 14.07 -10.04
CA ASN A 123 -18.63 15.45 -10.04
C ASN A 123 -17.97 16.28 -8.92
N GLU A 124 -16.70 15.96 -8.61
CA GLU A 124 -15.84 16.75 -7.72
C GLU A 124 -14.85 17.55 -8.57
N GLU A 125 -14.78 18.86 -8.35
CA GLU A 125 -13.89 19.75 -9.10
C GLU A 125 -12.57 19.97 -8.36
N LEU A 126 -11.45 19.59 -8.97
CA LEU A 126 -10.09 19.85 -8.54
C LEU A 126 -9.54 21.10 -9.20
N TYR A 127 -9.00 22.01 -8.39
CA TYR A 127 -8.32 23.25 -8.79
C TYR A 127 -7.52 23.80 -7.60
N TYR A 128 -6.81 24.94 -7.76
CA TYR A 128 -5.88 25.43 -6.74
C TYR A 128 -6.45 25.56 -5.30
N ARG A 129 -7.77 25.78 -5.13
CA ARG A 129 -8.43 25.81 -3.80
C ARG A 129 -9.00 24.47 -3.35
N ASN A 130 -9.50 23.66 -4.27
CA ASN A 130 -9.99 22.33 -3.95
C ASN A 130 -8.96 21.29 -4.42
N ARG A 131 -8.00 21.01 -3.55
CA ARG A 131 -6.76 20.32 -3.92
C ARG A 131 -6.81 18.80 -3.81
N VAL A 132 -7.88 18.25 -3.26
CA VAL A 132 -8.04 16.80 -3.05
C VAL A 132 -9.47 16.40 -3.39
N SER A 133 -9.62 15.24 -4.02
CA SER A 133 -10.91 14.64 -4.36
C SER A 133 -11.09 13.32 -3.61
N SER A 134 -12.34 12.88 -3.45
CA SER A 134 -12.65 11.63 -2.76
C SER A 134 -12.12 10.38 -3.47
N ASP A 135 -11.67 10.48 -4.72
CA ASP A 135 -11.07 9.37 -5.45
C ASP A 135 -9.53 9.41 -5.48
N GLY A 136 -8.92 10.28 -4.68
CA GLY A 136 -7.47 10.31 -4.48
C GLY A 136 -6.70 11.25 -5.42
N GLY A 137 -7.40 12.04 -6.24
CA GLY A 137 -6.77 13.06 -7.06
C GLY A 137 -6.24 14.20 -6.21
N GLU A 138 -4.97 14.54 -6.38
CA GLU A 138 -4.27 15.60 -5.66
C GLU A 138 -3.81 16.69 -6.64
N PHE A 139 -4.12 17.94 -6.35
CA PHE A 139 -3.57 19.09 -7.05
C PHE A 139 -2.14 19.36 -6.53
N THR A 140 -1.13 19.10 -7.34
CA THR A 140 0.27 19.00 -6.90
C THR A 140 1.15 20.16 -7.33
N GLN A 141 0.74 20.93 -8.35
CA GLN A 141 1.52 22.04 -8.88
C GLN A 141 0.61 23.18 -9.31
N ASP A 142 0.99 24.41 -8.95
CA ASP A 142 0.29 25.69 -9.14
C ASP A 142 1.34 26.68 -9.66
N GLY A 143 1.22 27.10 -10.91
CA GLY A 143 2.28 27.79 -11.66
C GLY A 143 1.92 29.23 -11.97
N CYS A 144 2.87 30.16 -11.85
CA CYS A 144 2.64 31.60 -12.02
C CYS A 144 1.52 32.20 -11.13
N ILE A 145 1.46 31.74 -9.88
CA ILE A 145 0.41 32.10 -8.91
C ILE A 145 0.17 33.62 -8.81
N ALA A 146 -1.03 34.07 -9.17
CA ALA A 146 -1.43 35.48 -9.19
C ALA A 146 -0.46 36.39 -9.97
N GLY A 147 0.08 35.89 -11.09
CA GLY A 147 0.97 36.63 -11.99
C GLY A 147 2.41 36.70 -11.51
N ARG A 148 2.77 35.96 -10.45
CA ARG A 148 4.14 35.93 -9.90
C ARG A 148 5.01 34.90 -10.63
N CYS A 149 5.18 35.09 -11.93
CA CYS A 149 5.99 34.24 -12.81
C CYS A 149 7.52 34.40 -12.60
N GLU A 150 8.00 35.46 -11.94
CA GLU A 150 9.42 35.87 -11.95
C GLU A 150 10.39 34.86 -11.34
N GLN A 151 9.89 33.95 -10.50
CA GLN A 151 10.70 32.89 -9.86
C GLN A 151 10.61 31.55 -10.57
N GLU A 152 9.82 31.46 -11.63
CA GLU A 152 9.58 30.24 -12.41
C GLU A 152 10.17 30.41 -13.82
N GLN A 153 10.64 29.31 -14.40
CA GLN A 153 11.10 29.28 -15.79
C GLN A 153 9.99 28.67 -16.64
N SER A 154 9.68 29.35 -17.75
CA SER A 154 8.79 28.80 -18.78
C SER A 154 9.35 27.48 -19.34
N PRO A 155 8.51 26.47 -19.63
CA PRO A 155 7.03 26.51 -19.53
C PRO A 155 6.53 26.43 -18.09
N PHE A 156 5.48 27.19 -17.81
CA PHE A 156 4.71 27.11 -16.56
C PHE A 156 3.76 25.92 -16.63
N GLY A 157 3.30 25.43 -15.48
CA GLY A 157 2.25 24.42 -15.49
C GLY A 157 1.63 24.11 -14.15
N GLU A 158 0.44 23.54 -14.24
CA GLU A 158 -0.35 23.03 -13.12
C GLU A 158 -0.67 21.57 -13.33
N SER A 159 -0.72 20.79 -12.26
CA SER A 159 -0.98 19.35 -12.40
C SER A 159 -1.81 18.76 -11.28
N VAL A 160 -2.68 17.84 -11.68
CA VAL A 160 -3.43 16.94 -10.82
C VAL A 160 -2.92 15.51 -11.01
N VAL A 161 -2.67 14.81 -9.92
CA VAL A 161 -2.07 13.47 -9.92
C VAL A 161 -2.86 12.52 -9.04
N TRP A 162 -3.12 11.33 -9.55
CA TRP A 162 -3.54 10.18 -8.74
C TRP A 162 -2.36 9.22 -8.64
N GLY A 163 -1.96 8.92 -7.39
CA GLY A 163 -0.75 8.14 -7.12
C GLY A 163 -0.85 6.71 -7.66
N ASP A 164 -1.86 5.97 -7.22
CA ASP A 164 -2.00 4.54 -7.51
C ASP A 164 -3.22 4.22 -8.39
N PHE A 165 -4.28 5.03 -8.30
CA PHE A 165 -5.57 4.71 -8.89
C PHE A 165 -6.38 5.96 -9.26
N ALA A 166 -7.06 5.93 -10.42
CA ALA A 166 -8.01 6.95 -10.85
C ALA A 166 -9.36 6.32 -11.25
N THR A 167 -10.48 6.92 -10.83
CA THR A 167 -11.83 6.40 -11.06
C THR A 167 -12.15 6.20 -12.55
N PRO A 168 -12.53 4.99 -12.99
CA PRO A 168 -13.15 4.81 -14.31
C PRO A 168 -14.36 5.72 -14.50
N GLY A 169 -14.41 6.36 -15.66
CA GLY A 169 -15.41 7.36 -16.00
C GLY A 169 -14.79 8.55 -16.70
N THR A 170 -15.62 9.56 -16.96
CA THR A 170 -15.23 10.75 -17.70
C THR A 170 -14.74 11.85 -16.76
N TYR A 171 -13.53 12.32 -17.02
CA TYR A 171 -12.92 13.52 -16.45
C TYR A 171 -13.16 14.69 -17.41
N GLU A 172 -13.65 15.82 -16.90
CA GLU A 172 -13.77 17.06 -17.65
C GLU A 172 -12.64 18.01 -17.26
N ILE A 173 -11.94 18.57 -18.25
CA ILE A 173 -10.67 19.26 -18.06
C ILE A 173 -10.69 20.58 -18.83
N TRP A 174 -10.34 21.69 -18.19
CA TRP A 174 -10.24 22.98 -18.87
C TRP A 174 -9.22 23.91 -18.19
N ALA A 175 -8.80 24.93 -18.94
CA ALA A 175 -7.94 26.00 -18.46
C ALA A 175 -8.74 27.30 -18.25
N VAL A 176 -8.37 28.09 -17.25
CA VAL A 176 -8.97 29.40 -16.96
C VAL A 176 -7.89 30.47 -16.91
N ASN A 177 -8.09 31.59 -17.59
CA ASN A 177 -7.19 32.73 -17.52
C ASN A 177 -7.48 33.55 -16.26
N TYR A 178 -6.82 33.23 -15.14
CA TYR A 178 -7.15 33.76 -13.82
C TYR A 178 -7.00 35.28 -13.72
N ASN A 179 -5.93 35.82 -14.29
CA ASN A 179 -5.64 37.26 -14.27
C ASN A 179 -6.16 38.02 -15.50
N GLY A 180 -6.41 37.33 -16.61
CA GLY A 180 -6.70 37.95 -17.91
C GLY A 180 -5.46 38.64 -18.50
N GLY A 181 -5.66 39.41 -19.56
CA GLY A 181 -4.63 40.23 -20.21
C GLY A 181 -4.62 40.03 -21.71
N GLU A 182 -4.14 38.86 -22.14
CA GLU A 182 -4.13 38.45 -23.54
C GLU A 182 -4.56 37.00 -23.68
N SER A 183 -4.83 36.59 -24.91
CA SER A 183 -5.17 35.21 -25.21
C SER A 183 -3.93 34.33 -25.08
N VAL A 184 -4.02 33.22 -24.32
CA VAL A 184 -2.87 32.38 -24.00
C VAL A 184 -3.04 31.00 -24.64
N PRO A 185 -2.10 30.55 -25.50
CA PRO A 185 -2.07 29.17 -25.96
C PRO A 185 -1.66 28.24 -24.82
N PHE A 186 -2.27 27.07 -24.75
CA PHE A 186 -1.98 26.07 -23.73
C PHE A 186 -1.95 24.65 -24.30
N VAL A 187 -1.30 23.76 -23.56
CA VAL A 187 -1.32 22.31 -23.78
C VAL A 187 -1.78 21.63 -22.49
N ILE A 188 -2.76 20.74 -22.60
CA ILE A 188 -3.15 19.81 -21.54
C ILE A 188 -2.66 18.42 -21.95
N GLU A 189 -1.76 17.85 -21.16
CA GLU A 189 -1.36 16.44 -21.28
C GLU A 189 -2.13 15.61 -20.24
N VAL A 190 -2.69 14.49 -20.70
CA VAL A 190 -3.25 13.44 -19.86
C VAL A 190 -2.39 12.19 -20.03
N GLU A 191 -1.76 11.74 -18.96
CA GLU A 191 -0.98 10.50 -18.91
C GLU A 191 -1.68 9.50 -17.99
N PHE A 192 -2.08 8.34 -18.53
CA PHE A 192 -2.74 7.26 -17.80
C PHE A 192 -2.07 5.93 -18.14
N GLU A 193 -1.53 5.24 -17.13
CA GLU A 193 -0.84 3.95 -17.30
C GLU A 193 0.26 3.92 -18.39
N GLY A 194 0.90 5.08 -18.63
CA GLY A 194 1.94 5.25 -19.64
C GLY A 194 1.45 5.61 -21.05
N GLU A 195 0.14 5.57 -21.28
CA GLU A 195 -0.48 6.12 -22.49
C GLU A 195 -0.72 7.62 -22.34
N ARG A 196 -0.61 8.37 -23.44
CA ARG A 196 -0.71 9.84 -23.44
C ARG A 196 -1.75 10.34 -24.42
N GLU A 197 -2.60 11.25 -23.94
CA GLU A 197 -3.50 12.06 -24.75
C GLU A 197 -3.19 13.54 -24.55
N VAL A 198 -3.18 14.30 -25.63
CA VAL A 198 -2.79 15.72 -25.60
C VAL A 198 -3.89 16.57 -26.22
N PHE A 199 -4.34 17.56 -25.46
CA PHE A 199 -5.24 18.60 -25.92
C PHE A 199 -4.49 19.91 -26.06
N GLN A 200 -4.72 20.62 -27.16
CA GLN A 200 -4.15 21.94 -27.39
C GLN A 200 -5.29 22.94 -27.58
N GLY A 201 -5.08 24.14 -27.08
CA GLY A 201 -6.11 25.17 -27.17
C GLY A 201 -5.57 26.56 -26.92
N THR A 202 -6.51 27.49 -26.82
CA THR A 202 -6.23 28.87 -26.45
C THR A 202 -7.33 29.33 -25.51
N VAL A 203 -6.95 29.93 -24.40
CA VAL A 203 -7.88 30.63 -23.51
C VAL A 203 -7.91 32.10 -23.90
N GLY A 204 -9.08 32.72 -23.87
CA GLY A 204 -9.22 34.14 -24.22
C GLY A 204 -8.57 35.06 -23.18
N GLY A 205 -8.49 36.35 -23.51
CA GLY A 205 -7.80 37.35 -22.68
C GLY A 205 -8.63 37.93 -21.54
N GLY A 206 -9.91 37.55 -21.43
CA GLY A 206 -10.77 37.95 -20.33
C GLY A 206 -10.32 37.35 -19.00
N ARG A 207 -10.43 38.13 -17.93
CA ARG A 207 -10.21 37.62 -16.58
C ARG A 207 -11.29 36.59 -16.22
N GLY A 208 -10.88 35.40 -15.81
CA GLY A 208 -11.76 34.26 -15.52
C GLY A 208 -12.37 33.63 -16.78
N GLU A 209 -11.87 33.97 -17.98
CA GLU A 209 -12.30 33.33 -19.21
C GLU A 209 -11.80 31.89 -19.25
N ALA A 210 -12.67 30.95 -19.61
CA ALA A 210 -12.37 29.52 -19.66
C ALA A 210 -12.15 29.05 -21.11
N SER A 211 -11.32 28.03 -21.28
CA SER A 211 -11.21 27.30 -22.54
C SER A 211 -12.46 26.46 -22.83
N SER A 212 -12.46 25.78 -23.99
CA SER A 212 -13.38 24.65 -24.17
C SER A 212 -13.03 23.53 -23.18
N VAL A 213 -14.05 22.78 -22.77
CA VAL A 213 -13.89 21.60 -21.92
C VAL A 213 -13.42 20.42 -22.77
N HIS A 214 -12.37 19.76 -22.33
CA HIS A 214 -11.86 18.51 -22.87
C HIS A 214 -12.34 17.36 -21.99
N ALA A 215 -12.65 16.22 -22.60
CA ALA A 215 -13.11 15.04 -21.88
C ALA A 215 -12.09 13.91 -22.06
N PHE A 216 -11.67 13.30 -20.96
CA PHE A 216 -10.86 12.08 -20.97
C PHE A 216 -11.63 10.98 -20.26
N THR A 217 -11.73 9.79 -20.86
CA THR A 217 -12.49 8.68 -20.29
C THR A 217 -11.58 7.51 -19.98
N ILE A 218 -11.54 7.13 -18.70
CA ILE A 218 -10.97 5.84 -18.27
C ILE A 218 -12.08 4.80 -18.42
N GLU A 219 -11.89 3.86 -19.35
CA GLU A 219 -12.85 2.78 -19.61
C GLU A 219 -13.00 1.86 -18.40
N GLY A 220 -14.25 1.43 -18.13
CA GLY A 220 -14.58 0.55 -17.02
C GLY A 220 -15.81 1.01 -16.26
N VAL A 221 -16.33 0.14 -15.39
CA VAL A 221 -17.41 0.48 -14.46
C VAL A 221 -16.76 0.59 -13.09
N ALA A 222 -16.76 1.78 -12.50
CA ALA A 222 -16.45 1.91 -11.07
C ALA A 222 -17.40 0.95 -10.32
N PRO A 223 -16.90 -0.04 -9.56
CA PRO A 223 -17.79 -1.04 -8.97
C PRO A 223 -18.82 -0.34 -8.09
N GLU A 224 -20.11 -0.45 -8.44
CA GLU A 224 -21.17 -0.16 -7.47
C GLU A 224 -21.15 -1.28 -6.43
N ASN A 225 -20.31 -1.14 -5.40
CA ASN A 225 -20.41 -1.93 -4.19
C ASN A 225 -21.16 -1.11 -3.13
N PRO A 226 -22.33 -1.56 -2.64
CA PRO A 226 -23.06 -0.84 -1.59
C PRO A 226 -22.30 -0.80 -0.24
N ASN A 227 -21.16 -1.49 -0.12
CA ASN A 227 -20.23 -1.40 1.00
C ASN A 227 -19.10 -0.38 0.80
N SER A 228 -18.95 0.21 -0.40
CA SER A 228 -17.87 1.13 -0.76
C SER A 228 -18.27 2.59 -0.54
N ASP A 229 -18.51 2.93 0.73
CA ASP A 229 -18.86 4.27 1.17
C ASP A 229 -17.65 5.22 1.26
N THR A 230 -16.44 4.70 1.06
CA THR A 230 -15.20 5.48 1.15
C THR A 230 -14.22 5.22 0.00
N ALA A 231 -13.30 6.16 -0.21
CA ALA A 231 -12.24 6.12 -1.22
C ALA A 231 -11.47 4.80 -1.19
N CYS A 232 -11.03 4.40 -0.01
CA CYS A 232 -10.24 3.21 0.17
C CYS A 232 -11.01 1.94 -0.21
N LYS A 233 -12.28 1.83 0.21
CA LYS A 233 -13.09 0.64 -0.07
C LYS A 233 -13.39 0.48 -1.55
N GLN A 234 -13.55 1.58 -2.27
CA GLN A 234 -13.70 1.57 -3.72
C GLN A 234 -12.42 1.09 -4.41
N GLN A 235 -11.25 1.49 -3.89
CA GLN A 235 -9.97 0.97 -4.36
C GLN A 235 -9.88 -0.55 -4.14
N LEU A 236 -10.34 -1.08 -2.99
CA LEU A 236 -10.41 -2.53 -2.78
C LEU A 236 -11.29 -3.23 -3.83
N ASP A 237 -12.44 -2.64 -4.17
CA ASP A 237 -13.34 -3.21 -5.17
C ASP A 237 -12.73 -3.27 -6.56
N GLN A 238 -12.00 -2.23 -6.97
CA GLN A 238 -11.32 -2.19 -8.27
C GLN A 238 -10.16 -3.17 -8.34
N LEU A 239 -9.42 -3.32 -7.23
CA LEU A 239 -8.37 -4.33 -7.10
C LEU A 239 -8.93 -5.75 -6.98
N GLY A 240 -10.26 -5.92 -7.00
CA GLY A 240 -10.93 -7.21 -6.87
C GLY A 240 -10.68 -7.89 -5.53
N ILE A 241 -10.38 -7.11 -4.48
CA ILE A 241 -10.08 -7.63 -3.14
C ILE A 241 -11.41 -7.95 -2.45
N PRO A 242 -11.68 -9.22 -2.13
CA PRO A 242 -12.96 -9.61 -1.54
C PRO A 242 -13.03 -9.22 -0.06
N TYR A 243 -13.91 -8.27 0.27
CA TYR A 243 -14.15 -7.84 1.65
C TYR A 243 -15.65 -7.72 1.98
N ARG A 244 -15.94 -7.56 3.27
CA ARG A 244 -17.24 -7.09 3.79
C ARG A 244 -17.01 -6.05 4.86
N ASN A 245 -18.03 -5.22 5.14
CA ASN A 245 -17.98 -4.31 6.29
C ASN A 245 -17.89 -5.11 7.60
N TRP A 246 -16.95 -4.73 8.46
CA TRP A 246 -16.86 -5.27 9.81
C TRP A 246 -17.66 -4.36 10.74
N SER A 247 -18.80 -4.87 11.23
CA SER A 247 -19.63 -4.17 12.22
C SER A 247 -18.94 -4.14 13.58
N TYR A 248 -17.95 -3.26 13.72
CA TYR A 248 -17.13 -3.10 14.91
C TYR A 248 -17.74 -2.08 15.87
N SER A 249 -17.81 -2.44 17.15
CA SER A 249 -18.08 -1.50 18.23
C SER A 249 -16.77 -1.21 18.94
N THR A 250 -16.43 0.08 19.07
CA THR A 250 -15.20 0.54 19.75
C THR A 250 -15.04 -0.16 21.09
N GLN A 251 -13.93 -0.88 21.23
CA GLN A 251 -13.51 -1.50 22.48
C GLN A 251 -12.58 -0.56 23.25
N SER A 252 -12.19 -0.94 24.46
CA SER A 252 -11.19 -0.19 25.22
C SER A 252 -10.22 -1.10 25.96
N ALA A 253 -8.99 -0.62 26.11
CA ALA A 253 -7.95 -1.26 26.90
C ALA A 253 -7.14 -0.18 27.62
N GLY A 254 -6.84 -0.37 28.91
CA GLY A 254 -6.06 0.59 29.69
C GLY A 254 -6.68 1.99 29.80
N GLY A 255 -7.99 2.14 29.60
CA GLY A 255 -8.67 3.43 29.56
C GLY A 255 -8.59 4.18 28.22
N SER A 256 -7.96 3.59 27.21
CA SER A 256 -7.90 4.13 25.84
C SER A 256 -8.86 3.39 24.92
N SER A 257 -9.42 4.11 23.95
CA SER A 257 -10.34 3.55 22.94
C SER A 257 -9.56 2.87 21.81
N CYS A 258 -9.92 1.62 21.54
CA CYS A 258 -9.50 0.88 20.37
C CYS A 258 -10.50 1.19 19.25
N THR A 259 -10.33 2.31 18.55
CA THR A 259 -11.17 2.63 17.40
C THR A 259 -10.52 2.07 16.14
N VAL A 260 -11.31 1.41 15.29
CA VAL A 260 -10.88 0.92 13.98
C VAL A 260 -11.56 1.79 12.94
N GLU A 261 -10.77 2.51 12.14
CA GLU A 261 -11.28 3.36 11.08
C GLU A 261 -11.59 2.52 9.84
N GLU A 262 -12.72 2.79 9.17
CA GLU A 262 -13.17 2.01 8.00
C GLU A 262 -13.08 0.48 8.21
N PRO A 263 -13.70 -0.07 9.26
CA PRO A 263 -13.50 -1.46 9.65
C PRO A 263 -14.01 -2.41 8.57
N ILE A 264 -13.11 -3.28 8.08
CA ILE A 264 -13.43 -4.31 7.10
C ILE A 264 -13.00 -5.70 7.56
N THR A 265 -13.63 -6.69 6.95
CA THR A 265 -13.22 -8.08 7.03
C THR A 265 -12.80 -8.56 5.64
N ILE A 266 -11.53 -8.92 5.44
CA ILE A 266 -11.07 -9.60 4.24
C ILE A 266 -11.59 -11.04 4.24
N THR A 267 -12.09 -11.48 3.09
CA THR A 267 -12.79 -12.77 2.92
C THR A 267 -12.15 -13.70 1.89
N GLY A 268 -11.03 -13.29 1.30
CA GLY A 268 -10.32 -14.08 0.29
C GLY A 268 -8.93 -13.53 0.00
N PRO A 269 -8.30 -13.97 -1.10
CA PRO A 269 -6.94 -13.57 -1.44
C PRO A 269 -6.83 -12.07 -1.71
N ILE A 270 -5.70 -11.48 -1.32
CA ILE A 270 -5.35 -10.10 -1.62
C ILE A 270 -4.22 -10.15 -2.66
N ASN A 271 -4.43 -9.57 -3.84
CA ASN A 271 -3.43 -9.56 -4.91
C ASN A 271 -2.89 -10.97 -5.27
N GLY A 272 -3.75 -12.00 -5.24
CA GLY A 272 -3.36 -13.39 -5.48
C GLY A 272 -2.67 -14.10 -4.32
N VAL A 273 -2.48 -13.44 -3.17
CA VAL A 273 -1.89 -14.00 -1.96
C VAL A 273 -3.00 -14.43 -0.98
N THR A 274 -2.97 -15.70 -0.58
CA THR A 274 -3.89 -16.23 0.44
C THR A 274 -3.31 -16.01 1.83
N TYR A 275 -4.08 -15.39 2.72
CA TYR A 275 -3.70 -15.23 4.12
C TYR A 275 -4.41 -16.27 4.99
N GLN A 276 -3.66 -16.91 5.86
CA GLN A 276 -4.13 -18.00 6.70
C GLN A 276 -3.68 -17.78 8.15
N TYR A 277 -4.59 -17.93 9.10
CA TYR A 277 -4.19 -17.92 10.51
C TYR A 277 -3.49 -19.25 10.82
N LEU A 278 -2.16 -19.23 10.99
CA LEU A 278 -1.32 -20.41 11.21
C LEU A 278 -1.73 -21.60 10.31
N ASP A 279 -2.02 -22.76 10.90
CA ASP A 279 -2.39 -24.00 10.19
C ASP A 279 -3.90 -24.23 10.11
N THR A 280 -4.72 -23.20 10.39
CA THR A 280 -6.17 -23.29 10.24
C THR A 280 -6.58 -23.16 8.77
N SER A 281 -7.85 -23.41 8.41
CA SER A 281 -8.32 -23.08 7.05
C SER A 281 -8.17 -21.58 6.79
N PRO A 282 -7.93 -21.14 5.53
CA PRO A 282 -7.92 -19.72 5.19
C PRO A 282 -9.07 -18.98 5.86
N GLY A 283 -8.71 -18.01 6.69
CA GLY A 283 -9.61 -17.35 7.59
C GLY A 283 -9.95 -15.96 7.10
N THR A 284 -10.96 -15.35 7.73
CA THR A 284 -11.22 -13.93 7.53
C THR A 284 -10.29 -13.09 8.40
N MET A 285 -9.80 -11.96 7.89
CA MET A 285 -8.96 -11.03 8.64
C MET A 285 -9.71 -9.72 8.88
N ASN A 286 -9.77 -9.28 10.14
CA ASN A 286 -10.35 -7.98 10.49
C ASN A 286 -9.24 -6.93 10.59
N MET A 287 -9.42 -5.81 9.90
CA MET A 287 -8.45 -4.72 9.81
C MET A 287 -9.13 -3.44 9.34
N THR A 288 -8.37 -2.36 9.23
CA THR A 288 -8.76 -1.15 8.50
C THR A 288 -8.61 -1.34 6.99
N CYS A 289 -9.27 -0.48 6.22
CA CYS A 289 -9.21 -0.57 4.77
C CYS A 289 -7.80 -0.30 4.21
N ASP A 290 -7.09 0.70 4.72
CA ASP A 290 -5.72 1.04 4.31
C ASP A 290 -4.71 -0.09 4.59
N MET A 291 -4.93 -0.86 5.65
CA MET A 291 -4.15 -2.06 5.94
C MET A 291 -4.32 -3.13 4.86
N ALA A 292 -5.52 -3.29 4.30
CA ALA A 292 -5.73 -4.20 3.18
C ALA A 292 -5.06 -3.71 1.88
N LEU A 293 -5.03 -2.40 1.63
CA LEU A 293 -4.26 -1.82 0.52
C LEU A 293 -2.75 -2.01 0.72
N ALA A 294 -2.25 -1.89 1.95
CA ALA A 294 -0.84 -2.21 2.25
C ALA A 294 -0.53 -3.69 1.98
N LEU A 295 -1.43 -4.61 2.33
CA LEU A 295 -1.28 -6.03 1.99
C LEU A 295 -1.33 -6.29 0.48
N HIS A 296 -2.12 -5.51 -0.28
CA HIS A 296 -2.10 -5.59 -1.74
C HIS A 296 -0.72 -5.24 -2.30
N ARG A 297 -0.11 -4.15 -1.83
CA ARG A 297 1.25 -3.72 -2.21
C ARG A 297 2.33 -4.72 -1.77
N LEU A 298 2.16 -5.35 -0.60
CA LEU A 298 3.00 -6.49 -0.19
C LEU A 298 2.88 -7.65 -1.19
N GLY A 299 1.69 -7.92 -1.72
CA GLY A 299 1.47 -8.94 -2.73
C GLY A 299 2.40 -8.83 -3.95
N ASP A 300 2.74 -7.61 -4.39
CA ASP A 300 3.68 -7.42 -5.52
C ASP A 300 5.10 -7.88 -5.15
N VAL A 301 5.57 -7.53 -3.96
CA VAL A 301 6.86 -8.00 -3.41
C VAL A 301 6.89 -9.52 -3.29
N LEU A 302 5.79 -10.14 -2.85
CA LEU A 302 5.70 -11.59 -2.68
C LEU A 302 5.72 -12.32 -4.02
N LYS A 303 5.07 -11.80 -5.05
CA LYS A 303 5.09 -12.36 -6.42
C LYS A 303 6.49 -12.36 -7.02
N GLU A 304 7.32 -11.36 -6.74
CA GLU A 304 8.73 -11.33 -7.18
C GLU A 304 9.56 -12.51 -6.63
N LYS A 305 9.08 -13.15 -5.56
CA LYS A 305 9.65 -14.36 -4.96
C LYS A 305 8.78 -15.61 -5.15
N ASN A 306 7.81 -15.56 -6.06
CA ASN A 306 6.87 -16.64 -6.34
C ASN A 306 6.13 -17.13 -5.08
N ILE A 307 5.78 -16.23 -4.16
CA ILE A 307 5.01 -16.52 -2.95
C ILE A 307 3.54 -16.20 -3.19
N ASN A 308 2.65 -17.13 -2.84
CA ASN A 308 1.19 -16.98 -3.02
C ASN A 308 0.41 -17.23 -1.73
N LYS A 309 1.08 -17.50 -0.61
CA LYS A 309 0.43 -17.69 0.69
C LYS A 309 1.29 -17.13 1.81
N VAL A 310 0.60 -16.57 2.80
CA VAL A 310 1.17 -16.07 4.04
C VAL A 310 0.40 -16.66 5.21
N LYS A 311 1.13 -17.19 6.19
CA LYS A 311 0.58 -17.53 7.50
C LYS A 311 0.83 -16.38 8.46
N HIS A 312 -0.21 -15.94 9.15
CA HIS A 312 -0.15 -14.83 10.10
C HIS A 312 -0.62 -15.27 11.50
N ILE A 313 -0.22 -14.50 12.53
CA ILE A 313 -0.60 -14.76 13.94
C ILE A 313 -1.50 -13.69 14.55
N GLY A 314 -1.94 -12.70 13.77
CA GLY A 314 -2.99 -11.79 14.21
C GLY A 314 -3.04 -10.52 13.38
N THR A 315 -4.21 -9.88 13.33
CA THR A 315 -4.42 -8.57 12.69
C THR A 315 -5.01 -7.57 13.69
N PHE A 316 -5.96 -8.01 14.51
CA PHE A 316 -6.62 -7.15 15.49
C PHE A 316 -6.60 -7.76 16.89
N ASN A 317 -6.22 -6.96 17.88
CA ASN A 317 -6.33 -7.28 19.31
C ASN A 317 -6.33 -5.98 20.12
N CYS A 318 -7.44 -5.63 20.77
CA CYS A 318 -7.56 -4.44 21.59
C CYS A 318 -6.81 -4.62 22.92
N ARG A 319 -5.54 -4.20 22.93
CA ARG A 319 -4.67 -4.26 24.10
C ARG A 319 -3.58 -3.18 24.08
N ASN A 320 -3.00 -2.96 25.25
CA ASN A 320 -1.74 -2.22 25.34
C ASN A 320 -0.58 -3.09 24.86
N ILE A 321 0.50 -2.43 24.45
CA ILE A 321 1.80 -3.07 24.24
C ILE A 321 2.27 -3.62 25.59
N SER A 322 2.86 -4.82 25.60
CA SER A 322 3.37 -5.45 26.82
C SER A 322 4.35 -4.51 27.54
N GLY A 323 4.17 -4.32 28.84
CA GLY A 323 4.99 -3.40 29.64
C GLY A 323 4.78 -1.90 29.37
N SER A 324 3.77 -1.51 28.58
CA SER A 324 3.49 -0.11 28.23
C SER A 324 2.04 0.28 28.54
N SER A 325 1.79 1.59 28.71
CA SER A 325 0.44 2.17 28.75
C SER A 325 -0.11 2.52 27.36
N SER A 326 0.70 2.39 26.31
CA SER A 326 0.30 2.71 24.93
C SER A 326 -0.42 1.54 24.27
N LEU A 327 -1.46 1.85 23.49
CA LEU A 327 -2.13 0.87 22.64
C LEU A 327 -1.22 0.35 21.54
N SER A 328 -1.33 -0.95 21.26
CA SER A 328 -0.70 -1.57 20.08
C SER A 328 -1.38 -1.09 18.79
N GLN A 329 -0.67 -1.13 17.66
CA GLN A 329 -1.30 -0.88 16.36
C GLN A 329 -2.33 -1.94 15.96
N HIS A 330 -2.24 -3.15 16.52
CA HIS A 330 -3.32 -4.13 16.43
C HIS A 330 -4.64 -3.65 17.04
N SER A 331 -4.60 -2.73 18.02
CA SER A 331 -5.81 -2.16 18.62
C SER A 331 -6.55 -1.21 17.68
N TYR A 332 -5.88 -0.73 16.63
CA TYR A 332 -6.46 0.12 15.59
C TYR A 332 -6.78 -0.65 14.31
N GLY A 333 -6.44 -1.95 14.23
CA GLY A 333 -6.55 -2.73 13.00
C GLY A 333 -5.48 -2.39 11.95
N HIS A 334 -4.45 -1.64 12.34
CA HIS A 334 -3.35 -1.13 11.49
C HIS A 334 -2.12 -2.04 11.46
N ALA A 335 -2.21 -3.27 11.98
CA ALA A 335 -1.05 -4.15 12.11
C ALA A 335 -1.36 -5.59 11.74
N ILE A 336 -0.34 -6.33 11.34
CA ILE A 336 -0.38 -7.78 11.13
C ILE A 336 0.96 -8.39 11.53
N ASP A 337 0.89 -9.60 12.09
CA ASP A 337 2.07 -10.39 12.43
C ASP A 337 2.25 -11.53 11.41
N LEU A 338 3.31 -11.48 10.60
CA LEU A 338 3.60 -12.40 9.49
C LEU A 338 4.59 -13.50 9.93
N TRP A 339 4.15 -14.75 10.02
CA TRP A 339 4.91 -15.85 10.61
C TRP A 339 5.67 -16.70 9.58
N GLU A 340 5.01 -17.05 8.47
CA GLU A 340 5.58 -17.91 7.43
C GLU A 340 5.07 -17.52 6.04
N PHE A 341 5.93 -17.60 5.03
CA PHE A 341 5.57 -17.41 3.63
C PHE A 341 5.66 -18.74 2.89
N VAL A 342 4.76 -18.97 1.94
CA VAL A 342 4.70 -20.22 1.18
C VAL A 342 4.72 -19.92 -0.33
N GLY A 343 5.71 -20.52 -0.99
CA GLY A 343 5.89 -20.48 -2.43
C GLY A 343 4.79 -21.19 -3.20
N VAL A 344 4.60 -20.80 -4.46
CA VAL A 344 3.72 -21.50 -5.42
C VAL A 344 4.10 -22.98 -5.60
N ASP A 345 5.36 -23.32 -5.36
CA ASP A 345 5.94 -24.66 -5.40
C ASP A 345 5.78 -25.44 -4.08
N GLY A 346 5.20 -24.82 -3.05
CA GLY A 346 5.06 -25.37 -1.71
C GLY A 346 6.28 -25.17 -0.80
N THR A 347 7.30 -24.42 -1.24
CA THR A 347 8.46 -24.08 -0.39
C THR A 347 8.02 -23.18 0.76
N ASN A 348 8.31 -23.59 2.00
CA ASN A 348 8.04 -22.80 3.20
C ASN A 348 9.25 -21.94 3.58
N TYR A 349 9.00 -20.66 3.87
CA TYR A 349 9.95 -19.70 4.43
C TYR A 349 9.44 -19.26 5.81
N SER A 350 9.88 -19.94 6.85
CA SER A 350 9.50 -19.68 8.25
C SER A 350 10.51 -18.73 8.86
N LEU A 351 10.08 -17.67 9.56
CA LEU A 351 11.04 -16.82 10.26
C LEU A 351 11.74 -17.58 11.37
N GLU A 352 11.00 -18.29 12.22
CA GLU A 352 11.55 -19.05 13.35
C GLU A 352 12.66 -20.04 12.94
N ARG A 353 12.51 -20.69 11.78
CA ARG A 353 13.48 -21.72 11.34
C ARG A 353 14.52 -21.19 10.35
N ASP A 354 14.10 -20.34 9.41
CA ASP A 354 14.91 -20.01 8.24
C ASP A 354 15.50 -18.58 8.31
N TRP A 355 15.13 -17.76 9.30
CA TRP A 355 15.78 -16.47 9.54
C TRP A 355 17.20 -16.68 10.07
N GLN A 356 18.13 -15.85 9.62
CA GLN A 356 19.46 -15.77 10.19
C GLN A 356 19.58 -14.47 10.98
N HIS A 357 19.71 -14.63 12.29
CA HIS A 357 19.95 -13.52 13.21
C HIS A 357 21.33 -12.92 12.99
N ASN A 358 21.46 -11.66 13.39
CA ASN A 358 22.74 -10.97 13.52
C ASN A 358 23.61 -11.10 12.26
N THR A 359 23.01 -10.91 11.09
CA THR A 359 23.75 -10.91 9.83
C THR A 359 23.18 -9.93 8.81
N SER A 360 24.07 -9.22 8.14
CA SER A 360 23.75 -8.43 6.93
C SER A 360 23.83 -9.25 5.64
N SER A 361 24.40 -10.45 5.71
CA SER A 361 24.77 -11.29 4.58
C SER A 361 24.25 -12.71 4.78
N PRO A 362 22.92 -12.91 4.77
CA PRO A 362 22.33 -14.23 4.95
C PRO A 362 22.85 -15.23 3.91
N THR A 363 23.25 -16.41 4.39
CA THR A 363 23.96 -17.41 3.59
C THR A 363 23.04 -18.42 2.93
N THR A 364 21.88 -18.73 3.54
CA THR A 364 20.90 -19.63 2.95
C THR A 364 19.95 -18.90 2.01
N HIS A 365 19.48 -19.58 0.97
CA HIS A 365 18.52 -19.02 0.03
C HIS A 365 17.23 -18.54 0.73
N LYS A 366 16.73 -19.30 1.71
CA LYS A 366 15.52 -18.92 2.44
C LYS A 366 15.72 -17.68 3.30
N ALA A 367 16.85 -17.58 4.02
CA ALA A 367 17.18 -16.38 4.78
C ALA A 367 17.29 -15.15 3.87
N GLN A 368 17.91 -15.29 2.69
CA GLN A 368 17.99 -14.22 1.68
C GLN A 368 16.61 -13.76 1.21
N VAL A 369 15.67 -14.68 0.99
CA VAL A 369 14.29 -14.34 0.62
C VAL A 369 13.56 -13.60 1.75
N LEU A 370 13.69 -14.07 3.00
CA LEU A 370 13.06 -13.43 4.15
C LEU A 370 13.62 -12.01 4.40
N HIS A 371 14.93 -11.85 4.32
CA HIS A 371 15.60 -10.56 4.40
C HIS A 371 15.16 -9.62 3.28
N TYR A 372 15.01 -10.14 2.05
CA TYR A 372 14.49 -9.38 0.92
C TYR A 372 13.08 -8.84 1.19
N ILE A 373 12.16 -9.69 1.63
CA ILE A 373 10.77 -9.31 1.93
C ILE A 373 10.74 -8.23 3.03
N GLY A 374 11.46 -8.46 4.13
CA GLY A 374 11.61 -7.49 5.23
C GLY A 374 12.08 -6.12 4.75
N ARG A 375 13.10 -6.10 3.88
CA ARG A 375 13.66 -4.87 3.31
C ARG A 375 12.69 -4.16 2.37
N GLN A 376 12.05 -4.89 1.46
CA GLN A 376 11.13 -4.29 0.48
C GLN A 376 9.88 -3.71 1.14
N MET A 377 9.36 -4.34 2.21
CA MET A 377 8.26 -3.78 3.01
C MET A 377 8.55 -2.36 3.49
N HIS A 378 9.79 -2.11 3.93
CA HIS A 378 10.24 -0.81 4.42
C HIS A 378 10.64 0.16 3.28
N GLU A 379 11.49 -0.27 2.35
CA GLU A 379 12.03 0.57 1.27
C GLU A 379 10.94 1.10 0.34
N ARG A 380 9.94 0.27 0.04
CA ARG A 380 8.79 0.66 -0.78
C ARG A 380 7.72 1.41 0.03
N ARG A 381 7.94 1.69 1.32
CA ARG A 381 6.97 2.32 2.23
C ARG A 381 5.61 1.63 2.19
N ILE A 382 5.62 0.30 2.25
CA ILE A 382 4.39 -0.50 2.35
C ILE A 382 3.86 -0.42 3.78
N PHE A 383 4.78 -0.57 4.75
CA PHE A 383 4.51 -0.39 6.16
C PHE A 383 5.38 0.72 6.75
N ASN A 384 4.85 1.39 7.76
CA ASN A 384 5.55 2.44 8.49
C ASN A 384 6.52 1.83 9.51
N ILE A 385 6.12 0.72 10.12
CA ILE A 385 6.96 -0.02 11.07
C ILE A 385 7.09 -1.44 10.56
N VAL A 386 8.33 -1.97 10.58
CA VAL A 386 8.63 -3.38 10.36
C VAL A 386 9.57 -3.84 11.47
N LEU A 387 9.10 -4.69 12.37
CA LEU A 387 9.91 -5.31 13.41
C LEU A 387 10.31 -6.70 12.94
N THR A 388 11.62 -6.95 12.92
CA THR A 388 12.20 -8.23 12.50
C THR A 388 12.41 -9.16 13.70
N PRO A 389 12.76 -10.44 13.48
CA PRO A 389 13.21 -11.32 14.56
C PRO A 389 14.37 -10.76 15.41
N ASN A 390 15.17 -9.82 14.88
CA ASN A 390 16.23 -9.16 15.66
C ASN A 390 15.69 -8.08 16.62
N PHE A 391 14.38 -7.77 16.60
CA PHE A 391 13.81 -6.70 17.40
C PHE A 391 13.71 -7.04 18.89
N ASN A 392 13.31 -8.26 19.25
CA ASN A 392 13.39 -8.86 20.59
C ASN A 392 12.78 -10.28 20.55
N SER A 393 12.83 -11.00 21.68
CA SER A 393 12.30 -12.35 21.83
C SER A 393 10.82 -12.51 21.47
N ASP A 394 10.00 -11.47 21.66
CA ASP A 394 8.58 -11.56 21.34
C ASP A 394 8.34 -11.59 19.82
N HIS A 395 9.32 -11.17 19.01
CA HIS A 395 9.23 -11.08 17.55
C HIS A 395 10.10 -12.12 16.82
N ASP A 396 10.75 -13.00 17.55
CA ASP A 396 11.72 -13.98 17.02
C ASP A 396 11.16 -14.86 15.90
N ASN A 397 9.84 -15.11 15.94
CA ASN A 397 9.16 -15.99 15.00
C ASN A 397 8.31 -15.28 13.94
N HIS A 398 8.25 -13.94 13.91
CA HIS A 398 7.39 -13.22 12.95
C HIS A 398 7.87 -11.81 12.63
N PHE A 399 7.44 -11.28 11.48
CA PHE A 399 7.48 -9.84 11.25
C PHE A 399 6.25 -9.21 11.86
N HIS A 400 6.41 -8.26 12.77
CA HIS A 400 5.34 -7.33 13.10
C HIS A 400 5.42 -6.16 12.14
N VAL A 401 4.32 -5.85 11.44
CA VAL A 401 4.26 -4.69 10.54
C VAL A 401 3.03 -3.84 10.81
N ASP A 402 3.19 -2.52 10.74
CA ASP A 402 2.08 -1.60 11.01
C ASP A 402 2.11 -0.28 10.22
N LEU A 403 0.98 0.43 10.25
CA LEU A 403 0.75 1.71 9.56
C LEU A 403 0.79 2.94 10.48
N LYS A 404 1.48 2.89 11.62
CA LYS A 404 1.52 4.03 12.56
C LYS A 404 1.99 5.32 11.88
N ALA A 405 1.09 6.29 11.76
CA ALA A 405 1.38 7.56 11.10
C ALA A 405 2.58 8.29 11.74
N GLY A 406 3.37 8.98 10.91
CA GLY A 406 4.57 9.70 11.35
C GLY A 406 5.73 8.80 11.80
N SER A 407 5.63 7.49 11.60
CA SER A 407 6.72 6.53 11.81
C SER A 407 7.22 6.03 10.46
N HIS A 408 8.51 5.79 10.32
CA HIS A 408 9.08 5.08 9.17
C HIS A 408 10.40 4.44 9.60
N TYR A 409 10.34 3.18 10.05
CA TYR A 409 11.54 2.44 10.44
C TYR A 409 11.37 0.93 10.32
N LEU A 410 12.44 0.26 9.94
CA LEU A 410 12.70 -1.16 10.16
C LEU A 410 13.42 -1.25 11.53
N ARG A 411 13.21 -2.25 12.40
CA ARG A 411 13.87 -2.26 13.75
C ARG A 411 14.54 -3.56 14.14
N SER A 412 15.70 -3.40 14.81
CA SER A 412 16.49 -4.37 15.58
C SER A 412 16.80 -3.78 16.98
N THR A 413 17.16 -4.60 17.96
CA THR A 413 17.40 -4.18 19.37
C THR A 413 18.57 -3.19 19.57
N VAL A 414 19.54 -3.10 18.64
CA VAL A 414 20.88 -2.60 19.00
C VAL A 414 21.31 -1.31 18.27
N ASP A 415 20.78 -1.00 17.08
CA ASP A 415 21.10 0.24 16.36
C ASP A 415 19.89 0.77 15.57
N PRO A 416 19.47 2.05 15.75
CA PRO A 416 18.42 2.67 14.95
C PRO A 416 18.83 2.98 13.49
N GLU A 417 20.12 2.90 13.12
CA GLU A 417 20.58 3.18 11.75
C GLU A 417 20.60 1.96 10.83
N TYR A 418 20.73 0.72 11.34
CA TYR A 418 20.82 -0.49 10.49
C TYR A 418 20.23 -1.76 11.10
N PHE A 419 19.63 -2.55 10.20
CA PHE A 419 18.45 -3.37 10.51
C PHE A 419 18.65 -4.88 10.31
N PHE A 420 19.72 -5.23 9.61
CA PHE A 420 20.27 -6.57 9.38
C PHE A 420 21.70 -6.58 9.94
N ASP A 421 21.84 -6.14 11.18
CA ASP A 421 23.15 -5.89 11.78
C ASP A 421 23.81 -7.20 12.22
N ASP A 422 25.13 -7.22 12.34
CA ASP A 422 25.93 -8.34 12.87
C ASP A 422 26.03 -8.30 14.42
N LEU A 423 25.34 -7.35 15.07
CA LEU A 423 25.34 -7.19 16.53
C LEU A 423 24.53 -8.29 17.23
N PRO A 424 24.99 -8.79 18.40
CA PRO A 424 24.44 -9.98 19.02
C PRO A 424 23.04 -9.74 19.60
N TYR A 425 22.04 -10.39 19.01
CA TYR A 425 20.79 -10.80 19.67
C TYR A 425 21.13 -11.63 20.91
N SER A 426 20.62 -11.25 22.09
CA SER A 426 20.76 -12.08 23.27
C SER A 426 19.70 -13.17 23.26
N GLU A 427 20.10 -14.42 22.99
CA GLU A 427 19.28 -15.62 23.14
C GLU A 427 18.87 -15.80 24.62
N GLY A 428 17.85 -15.06 25.06
CA GLY A 428 17.24 -15.24 26.38
C GLY A 428 16.29 -16.43 26.42
N CYS A 429 15.87 -16.93 25.25
CA CYS A 429 14.94 -18.05 25.10
C CYS A 429 15.55 -19.05 24.11
N GLY A 430 16.12 -20.14 24.63
CA GLY A 430 16.82 -21.15 23.84
C GLY A 430 15.90 -21.93 22.91
N HIS A 431 15.70 -21.41 21.71
CA HIS A 431 15.41 -22.25 20.56
C HIS A 431 16.75 -22.81 20.10
N ALA A 432 17.00 -24.09 20.40
CA ALA A 432 18.15 -24.77 19.82
C ALA A 432 17.98 -24.77 18.30
N HIS A 433 18.74 -23.93 17.60
CA HIS A 433 19.01 -24.13 16.20
C HIS A 433 19.78 -25.45 16.10
N GLU A 434 19.08 -26.55 15.83
CA GLU A 434 19.77 -27.77 15.40
C GLU A 434 20.43 -27.46 14.06
N ASP A 435 21.72 -27.14 14.11
CA ASP A 435 22.62 -27.15 12.96
C ASP A 435 22.55 -28.55 12.32
N LEU A 436 21.67 -28.72 11.34
CA LEU A 436 21.71 -29.88 10.46
C LEU A 436 22.83 -29.70 9.43
N ASP A 437 24.07 -29.68 9.93
CA ASP A 437 25.24 -30.01 9.13
C ASP A 437 25.27 -31.53 8.93
N GLY A 438 24.40 -31.99 8.04
CA GLY A 438 24.32 -33.37 7.60
C GLY A 438 25.23 -33.59 6.40
N THR A 439 26.54 -33.65 6.63
CA THR A 439 27.44 -34.37 5.72
C THR A 439 27.03 -35.84 5.69
N LEU A 440 26.56 -36.32 4.53
CA LEU A 440 26.86 -37.62 3.92
C LEU A 440 26.32 -37.70 2.49
#